data_AF-K2FDS0-F1
#
_entry.id   AF-K2FDS0-F1
#
_cell.length_a   1.000
_cell.length_b   1.000
_cell.length_c   1.000
_cell.angle_alpha   90.00
_cell.angle_beta   90.00
_cell.angle_gamma   90.00
#
_symmetry.space_group_name_H-M   'P 1'
#
loop_
_entity.id
_entity.type
_entity.pdbx_description
1 polymer ?
#
loop_
_entity_poly.entity_id
_entity_poly.type
_entity_poly.pdbx_seq_one_letter_code
_entity_poly.pdbx_strand_id
1 'polypeptide(L)'
;MRIKGNVISGKNKGEKIGFPTINLAIGEEYASIMNPGVYAGKVFLGSQEKKAAIFIDSEKKILEAHILDFSGNLRGQNVEVELGVKLREVEKFNSDEELVEQIKSDIGRVT
;
A
#
# COMPACT_ATOMS: atom_id res chain seq x y z
N MET A 1 3.94 -9.47 9.00
CA MET A 1 2.65 -9.40 9.75
C MET A 1 1.51 -9.45 8.76
N ARG A 2 0.41 -10.17 9.03
CA ARG A 2 -0.76 -10.26 8.14
C ARG A 2 -1.90 -9.41 8.65
N ILE A 3 -2.48 -8.61 7.76
CA ILE A 3 -3.53 -7.64 8.05
C ILE A 3 -4.69 -7.96 7.12
N LYS A 4 -5.86 -8.24 7.70
CA LYS A 4 -7.08 -8.50 6.95
C LYS A 4 -7.97 -7.27 7.00
N GLY A 5 -8.48 -6.84 5.85
CA GLY A 5 -9.29 -5.63 5.76
C GLY A 5 -10.18 -5.58 4.54
N ASN A 6 -11.21 -4.76 4.62
CA ASN A 6 -12.05 -4.46 3.48
C ASN A 6 -11.39 -3.37 2.64
N VAL A 7 -11.38 -3.56 1.32
CA VAL A 7 -10.94 -2.52 0.38
C VAL A 7 -11.99 -1.42 0.32
N ILE A 8 -11.61 -0.22 0.74
CA ILE A 8 -12.44 0.98 0.79
C ILE A 8 -12.10 1.94 -0.35
N SER A 9 -12.96 2.93 -0.56
CA SER A 9 -12.66 4.04 -1.48
C SER A 9 -11.52 4.89 -0.94
N GLY A 10 -10.49 5.11 -1.75
CA GLY A 10 -9.40 6.03 -1.46
C GLY A 10 -9.63 7.43 -2.04
N LYS A 11 -8.58 8.25 -2.01
CA LYS A 11 -8.55 9.57 -2.68
C LYS A 11 -8.10 9.50 -4.15
N ASN A 12 -7.85 8.29 -4.66
CA ASN A 12 -7.36 7.99 -6.01
C ASN A 12 -6.15 8.85 -6.43
N LYS A 13 -5.28 9.21 -5.47
CA LYS A 13 -4.09 10.01 -5.76
C LYS A 13 -3.08 9.22 -6.58
N GLY A 14 -2.78 7.99 -6.17
CA GLY A 14 -1.86 7.11 -6.90
C GLY A 14 -2.31 6.86 -8.33
N GLU A 15 -3.62 6.64 -8.56
CA GLU A 15 -4.18 6.44 -9.90
C GLU A 15 -3.89 7.61 -10.85
N LYS A 16 -4.02 8.86 -10.37
CA LYS A 16 -3.76 10.06 -11.19
C LYS A 16 -2.31 10.19 -11.66
N ILE A 17 -1.38 9.58 -10.92
CA ILE A 17 0.06 9.61 -11.22
C ILE A 17 0.59 8.26 -11.73
N GLY A 18 -0.29 7.32 -12.09
CA GLY A 18 0.07 6.04 -12.71
C GLY A 18 0.34 4.87 -11.74
N PHE A 19 0.10 5.05 -10.44
CA PHE A 19 0.31 4.03 -9.41
C PHE A 19 -0.99 3.73 -8.65
N PRO A 20 -1.98 3.06 -9.27
CA PRO A 20 -3.25 2.76 -8.60
C PRO A 20 -3.04 1.94 -7.33
N THR A 21 -3.73 2.29 -6.26
CA THR A 21 -3.64 1.60 -4.96
C THR A 21 -5.01 1.08 -4.54
N ILE A 22 -5.02 -0.06 -3.85
CA ILE A 22 -6.14 -0.39 -2.97
C ILE A 22 -5.92 0.25 -1.61
N ASN A 23 -7.00 0.69 -0.97
CA ASN A 23 -6.95 1.27 0.36
C ASN A 23 -7.66 0.35 1.34
N LEU A 24 -7.00 -0.01 2.43
CA LEU A 24 -7.57 -0.77 3.55
C LEU A 24 -7.69 0.14 4.76
N ALA A 25 -8.86 0.16 5.37
CA ALA A 25 -9.00 0.65 6.73
C ALA A 25 -8.37 -0.39 7.68
N ILE A 26 -7.47 0.05 8.55
CA ILE A 26 -6.84 -0.80 9.56
C ILE A 26 -7.37 -0.42 10.95
N GLY A 27 -7.52 -1.41 11.83
CA GLY A 27 -7.94 -1.19 13.21
C GLY A 27 -6.88 -0.48 14.05
N GLU A 28 -7.28 0.06 15.20
CA GLU A 28 -6.38 0.72 16.16
C GLU A 28 -5.27 -0.22 16.64
N GLU A 29 -5.60 -1.50 16.79
CA GLU A 29 -4.68 -2.56 17.20
C GLU A 29 -3.50 -2.73 16.23
N TYR A 30 -3.70 -2.47 14.94
CA TYR A 30 -2.62 -2.48 13.96
C TYR A 30 -1.95 -1.10 13.86
N ALA A 31 -2.74 -0.03 13.82
CA ALA A 31 -2.22 1.33 13.66
C ALA A 31 -1.24 1.71 14.78
N SER A 32 -1.50 1.29 16.02
CA SER A 32 -0.67 1.59 17.19
C SER A 32 0.70 0.90 17.21
N ILE A 33 0.88 -0.18 16.46
CA ILE A 33 2.13 -0.97 16.43
C ILE A 33 2.89 -0.87 15.12
N MET A 34 2.28 -0.32 14.07
CA MET A 34 2.91 -0.18 12.77
C MET A 34 3.61 1.17 12.63
N ASN A 35 4.90 1.11 12.32
CA ASN A 35 5.65 2.30 11.97
C ASN A 35 5.16 2.82 10.60
N PRO A 36 4.86 4.13 10.45
CA PRO A 36 4.56 4.72 9.15
C PRO A 36 5.70 4.53 8.16
N GLY A 37 5.37 4.43 6.87
CA GLY A 37 6.38 4.35 5.81
C GLY A 37 5.96 3.48 4.65
N VAL A 38 6.93 3.15 3.79
CA VAL A 38 6.74 2.27 2.64
C VAL A 38 7.41 0.92 2.90
N TYR A 39 6.72 -0.14 2.54
CA TYR A 39 7.09 -1.53 2.76
C TYR A 39 6.99 -2.33 1.46
N ALA A 40 7.89 -3.30 1.27
CA ALA A 40 7.68 -4.39 0.34
C ALA A 40 6.86 -5.47 1.05
N GLY A 41 5.83 -5.98 0.39
CA GLY A 41 4.99 -7.03 0.94
C GLY A 41 4.16 -7.73 -0.11
N LYS A 42 3.09 -8.39 0.33
CA LYS A 42 2.21 -9.20 -0.52
C LYS A 42 0.75 -8.90 -0.26
N VAL A 43 -0.07 -9.03 -1.29
CA VAL A 43 -1.54 -9.03 -1.21
C VAL A 43 -2.04 -10.41 -1.64
N PHE A 44 -2.95 -10.98 -0.85
CA PHE A 44 -3.58 -12.27 -1.11
C PHE A 44 -4.97 -12.05 -1.70
N LEU A 45 -5.18 -12.57 -2.91
CA LEU A 45 -6.41 -12.51 -3.68
C LEU A 45 -6.92 -13.94 -3.89
N GLY A 46 -7.63 -14.47 -2.89
CA GLY A 46 -8.03 -15.88 -2.86
C GLY A 46 -6.81 -16.79 -2.70
N SER A 47 -6.56 -17.67 -3.69
CA SER A 47 -5.39 -18.55 -3.72
C SER A 47 -4.14 -17.92 -4.34
N GLN A 48 -4.25 -16.71 -4.90
CA GLN A 48 -3.13 -16.01 -5.51
C GLN A 48 -2.47 -15.08 -4.50
N GLU A 49 -1.14 -15.02 -4.53
CA GLU A 49 -0.38 -13.95 -3.89
C GLU A 49 0.28 -13.08 -4.95
N LYS A 50 0.29 -11.77 -4.72
CA LYS A 50 0.96 -10.79 -5.56
C LYS A 50 1.82 -9.86 -4.72
N LYS A 51 2.99 -9.51 -5.24
CA LYS A 51 3.87 -8.52 -4.62
C LYS A 51 3.22 -7.14 -4.63
N ALA A 52 3.51 -6.33 -3.62
CA ALA A 52 2.99 -4.98 -3.51
C ALA A 52 3.99 -4.03 -2.83
N ALA A 53 3.98 -2.78 -3.28
CA ALA A 53 4.49 -1.66 -2.50
C ALA A 53 3.36 -1.18 -1.59
N ILE A 54 3.63 -1.13 -0.28
CA ILE A 54 2.62 -0.87 0.75
C ILE A 54 3.01 0.39 1.51
N PHE A 55 2.14 1.39 1.47
CA PHE A 55 2.26 2.61 2.27
C PHE A 55 1.37 2.51 3.51
N ILE A 56 1.93 2.82 4.68
CA ILE A 56 1.21 2.85 5.95
C ILE A 56 1.14 4.29 6.45
N ASP A 57 -0.09 4.75 6.67
CA ASP A 57 -0.42 5.98 7.39
C ASP A 57 -1.15 5.58 8.68
N SER A 58 -0.39 5.42 9.77
CA SER A 58 -0.95 4.98 11.06
C SER A 58 -1.84 6.04 11.71
N GLU A 59 -1.55 7.34 11.50
CA GLU A 59 -2.40 8.43 11.99
C GLU A 59 -3.79 8.39 11.37
N LYS A 60 -3.86 8.15 10.05
CA LYS A 60 -5.13 8.00 9.35
C LYS A 60 -5.72 6.59 9.44
N LYS A 61 -4.99 5.63 10.02
CA LYS A 61 -5.36 4.22 10.08
C LYS A 61 -5.71 3.66 8.70
N ILE A 62 -4.85 3.99 7.73
CA ILE A 62 -4.98 3.54 6.34
C ILE A 62 -3.70 2.83 5.92
N LEU A 63 -3.90 1.70 5.25
CA LEU A 63 -2.88 1.02 4.46
C LEU A 63 -3.23 1.16 2.99
N GLU A 64 -2.31 1.65 2.17
CA GLU A 64 -2.45 1.70 0.71
C GLU A 64 -1.50 0.69 0.08
N ALA A 65 -1.99 -0.16 -0.83
CA ALA A 65 -1.16 -1.16 -1.51
C ALA A 65 -1.25 -0.99 -3.01
N HIS A 66 -0.11 -0.72 -3.65
CA HIS A 66 0.06 -0.82 -5.09
C HIS A 66 0.47 -2.26 -5.44
N ILE A 67 -0.45 -3.02 -6.03
CA ILE A 67 -0.23 -4.42 -6.37
C ILE A 67 0.48 -4.51 -7.72
N LEU A 68 1.65 -5.14 -7.75
CA LEU A 68 2.44 -5.30 -8.97
C LEU A 68 1.72 -6.25 -9.96
N ASP A 69 1.80 -5.91 -11.24
CA ASP A 69 1.21 -6.68 -12.34
C ASP A 69 -0.27 -7.05 -12.12
N PHE A 70 -1.03 -6.13 -11.52
CA PHE A 70 -2.45 -6.33 -11.26
C PHE A 70 -3.27 -5.20 -11.88
N SER A 71 -4.29 -5.60 -12.63
CA SER A 71 -5.33 -4.72 -13.13
C SER A 71 -6.68 -5.27 -12.69
N GLY A 72 -7.47 -4.46 -11.98
CA GLY A 72 -8.79 -4.87 -11.53
C GLY A 72 -9.32 -3.99 -10.41
N ASN A 73 -10.58 -4.20 -10.04
CA ASN A 73 -11.24 -3.50 -8.95
C ASN A 73 -11.52 -4.47 -7.80
N LEU A 74 -10.95 -4.17 -6.63
CA LEU A 74 -11.12 -4.97 -5.41
C LEU A 74 -12.04 -4.31 -4.39
N ARG A 75 -12.68 -3.17 -4.72
CA ARG A 75 -13.55 -2.42 -3.80
C ARG A 75 -14.64 -3.30 -3.21
N GLY A 76 -14.80 -3.21 -1.89
CA GLY A 76 -15.77 -4.02 -1.13
C GLY A 76 -15.34 -5.46 -0.89
N GLN A 77 -14.25 -5.92 -1.51
CA GLN A 77 -13.70 -7.24 -1.22
C GLN A 77 -12.88 -7.21 0.06
N ASN A 78 -12.89 -8.34 0.76
CA ASN A 78 -12.01 -8.56 1.89
C ASN A 78 -10.70 -9.17 1.38
N VAL A 79 -9.58 -8.52 1.68
CA VAL A 79 -8.25 -8.96 1.24
C VAL A 79 -7.33 -9.06 2.45
N GLU A 80 -6.27 -9.82 2.27
CA GLU A 80 -5.20 -9.93 3.26
C GLU A 80 -3.92 -9.33 2.70
N VAL A 81 -3.21 -8.57 3.53
CA VAL A 81 -1.94 -7.93 3.19
C VAL A 81 -0.88 -8.40 4.18
N GLU A 82 0.21 -8.95 3.67
CA GLU A 82 1.38 -9.28 4.47
C GLU A 82 2.44 -8.19 4.34
N LEU A 83 2.74 -7.52 5.44
CA LEU A 83 3.86 -6.60 5.56
C LEU A 83 5.17 -7.38 5.69
N GLY A 84 6.09 -7.09 4.77
CA GLY A 84 7.46 -7.56 4.77
C GLY A 84 8.44 -6.47 5.22
N VAL A 85 9.45 -6.20 4.39
CA VAL A 85 10.57 -5.32 4.73
C VAL A 85 10.20 -3.85 4.54
N LYS A 86 10.56 -3.01 5.51
CA LYS A 86 10.44 -1.54 5.38
C LYS A 86 11.44 -1.03 4.36
N LEU A 87 10.96 -0.36 3.31
CA LEU A 87 11.76 0.23 2.26
C LEU A 87 12.24 1.64 2.63
N ARG A 88 11.38 2.44 3.28
CA ARG A 88 11.72 3.80 3.75
C ARG A 88 10.70 4.35 4.74
N GLU A 89 11.08 5.44 5.39
CA GLU A 89 10.19 6.28 6.20
C GLU A 89 9.25 7.11 5.31
N VAL A 90 8.28 7.77 5.95
CA VAL A 90 7.41 8.75 5.29
C VAL A 90 8.22 10.00 4.96
N GLU A 91 8.15 10.43 3.71
CA GLU A 91 8.87 11.59 3.19
C GLU A 91 7.89 12.59 2.58
N LYS A 92 8.24 13.87 2.63
CA LYS A 92 7.52 14.95 1.94
C LYS A 92 8.27 15.27 0.65
N PHE A 93 7.52 15.42 -0.43
CA PHE A 93 8.04 15.81 -1.74
C PHE A 93 7.60 17.22 -2.08
N ASN A 94 8.43 17.96 -2.82
CA ASN A 94 8.16 19.33 -3.21
C ASN A 94 7.40 19.40 -4.55
N SER A 95 7.30 18.29 -5.27
CA SER A 95 6.59 18.17 -6.55
C SER A 95 6.01 16.77 -6.75
N ASP A 96 5.05 16.65 -7.67
CA ASP A 96 4.49 15.36 -8.07
C ASP A 96 5.53 14.53 -8.84
N GLU A 97 6.44 15.17 -9.58
CA GLU A 97 7.54 14.50 -10.28
C GLU A 97 8.51 13.81 -9.32
N GLU A 98 8.92 14.48 -8.23
CA GLU A 98 9.76 13.88 -7.18
C GLU A 98 9.08 12.67 -6.55
N LEU A 99 7.79 12.80 -6.24
CA LEU A 99 6.99 11.70 -5.68
C LEU A 99 6.94 10.50 -6.64
N VAL A 100 6.70 10.74 -7.93
CA VAL A 100 6.63 9.70 -8.96
C VAL A 100 7.95 8.95 -9.08
N GLU A 101 9.09 9.65 -9.14
CA GLU A 101 10.40 9.01 -9.23
C GLU A 101 10.71 8.18 -7.97
N GLN A 102 10.32 8.68 -6.78
CA GLN A 102 10.48 7.91 -5.56
C GLN A 102 9.60 6.65 -5.55
N ILE A 103 8.34 6.73 -6.01
CA ILE A 103 7.46 5.55 -6.08
C ILE A 103 8.02 4.50 -7.05
N LYS A 104 8.56 4.91 -8.21
CA LYS A 104 9.23 3.97 -9.14
C LYS A 104 10.41 3.26 -8.48
N SER A 105 11.23 4.01 -7.75
CA SER A 105 12.36 3.47 -6.99
C SER A 105 11.89 2.46 -5.93
N ASP A 106 10.84 2.80 -5.17
CA ASP A 106 10.26 1.93 -4.16
C ASP A 106 9.73 0.62 -4.78
N ILE A 107 8.99 0.72 -5.89
CA ILE A 107 8.46 -0.45 -6.63
C ILE A 107 9.59 -1.34 -7.14
N GLY A 108 10.67 -0.75 -7.68
CA GLY A 108 11.85 -1.47 -8.13
C GLY A 108 12.57 -2.25 -7.01
N ARG A 109 12.34 -1.89 -5.75
CA ARG A 109 12.88 -2.56 -4.55
C ARG A 109 11.94 -3.63 -3.98
N VAL A 110 10.74 -3.81 -4.53
CA VAL A 110 9.81 -4.86 -4.11
C VAL A 110 10.28 -6.20 -4.68
N THR A 111 10.97 -6.99 -3.87
CA THR A 111 11.53 -8.30 -4.23
C THR A 111 10.61 -9.47 -3.93
#